data_AF-O93572-F1
#
_entry.id   AF-O93572-F1
#
_cell.length_a   1.000
_cell.length_b   1.000
_cell.length_c   1.000
_cell.angle_alpha   90.00
_cell.angle_beta   90.00
_cell.angle_gamma   90.00
#
_symmetry.space_group_name_H-M   'P 1'
#
loop_
_entity.id
_entity.type
_entity.pdbx_description
1 polymer ?
#
loop_
_entity_poly.entity_id
_entity_poly.type
_entity_poly.pdbx_seq_one_letter_code
_entity_poly.pdbx_strand_id
1 'polypeptide(L)'
;VDFVYKTTLTELQPSDNFDNYVMTIKKVIKQGTDEDPEDKTRNFISHIKCRKALNMQLNRDYLIWGVTGDLWRHDGYSYIIGEDTWMEG
;
A
#
# COMPACT_ATOMS: atom_id res chain seq x y z
N VAL A 1 -10.94 -0.73 10.43
CA VAL A 1 -9.50 -0.60 10.12
C VAL A 1 -8.78 -1.77 10.72
N ASP A 2 -8.17 -2.60 9.88
CA ASP A 2 -7.61 -3.90 10.25
C ASP A 2 -6.09 -3.85 10.33
N PHE A 3 -5.44 -2.98 9.55
CA PHE A 3 -4.00 -2.75 9.61
C PHE A 3 -3.67 -1.26 9.59
N VAL A 4 -2.53 -0.90 10.17
CA VAL A 4 -1.95 0.45 10.12
C VAL A 4 -0.43 0.32 10.00
N TYR A 5 0.14 0.83 8.91
CA TYR A 5 1.55 0.74 8.60
C TYR A 5 2.14 2.10 8.28
N LYS A 6 3.38 2.34 8.73
CA LYS A 6 4.23 3.37 8.15
C LYS A 6 5.06 2.72 7.05
N THR A 7 5.00 3.25 5.84
CA THR A 7 5.66 2.70 4.66
C THR A 7 6.51 3.76 3.97
N THR A 8 7.44 3.34 3.14
CA THR A 8 8.19 4.22 2.22
C THR A 8 7.98 3.73 0.80
N LEU A 9 7.64 4.62 -0.13
CA LEU A 9 7.51 4.28 -1.55
C LEU A 9 8.90 4.09 -2.16
N THR A 10 9.26 2.86 -2.54
CA THR A 10 10.60 2.53 -3.06
C THR A 10 10.62 2.36 -4.57
N GLU A 11 9.49 2.02 -5.19
CA GLU A 11 9.37 1.93 -6.65
C GLU A 11 7.92 2.23 -7.09
N LEU A 12 7.78 2.91 -8.23
CA LEU A 12 6.49 3.19 -8.87
C LEU A 12 6.45 2.51 -10.24
N GLN A 13 5.49 1.60 -10.42
CA GLN A 13 5.27 0.85 -11.65
C GLN A 13 3.91 1.23 -12.26
N PRO A 14 3.86 2.27 -13.12
CA PRO A 14 2.61 2.71 -13.73
C PRO A 14 2.19 1.80 -14.90
N SER A 15 0.88 1.60 -15.05
CA SER A 15 0.26 0.91 -16.19
C SER A 15 -0.95 1.71 -16.70
N ASP A 16 -1.58 1.22 -17.77
CA ASP A 16 -2.73 1.86 -18.43
C ASP A 16 -4.04 1.71 -17.63
N ASN A 17 -4.13 0.68 -16.78
CA ASN A 17 -5.34 0.38 -16.00
C ASN A 17 -5.15 0.59 -14.49
N PHE A 18 -3.96 0.35 -13.98
CA PHE A 18 -3.62 0.45 -12.56
C PHE A 18 -2.19 0.95 -12.35
N ASP A 19 -1.92 1.46 -11.17
CA ASP A 19 -0.58 1.73 -10.68
C ASP A 19 -0.23 0.73 -9.61
N ASN A 20 0.99 0.20 -9.66
CA ASN A 20 1.58 -0.54 -8.55
C ASN A 20 2.62 0.34 -7.83
N TYR A 21 2.34 0.62 -6.56
CA TYR A 21 3.22 1.32 -5.63
C TYR A 21 3.92 0.28 -4.77
N VAL A 22 5.20 0.05 -5.06
CA VAL A 22 6.03 -0.89 -4.33
C VAL A 22 6.54 -0.17 -3.08
N MET A 23 6.08 -0.62 -1.92
CA MET A 23 6.38 0.05 -0.65
C MET A 23 7.04 -0.86 0.35
N THR A 24 8.04 -0.36 1.05
CA THR A 24 8.66 -1.06 2.18
C THR A 24 7.96 -0.64 3.46
N ILE A 25 7.44 -1.60 4.22
CA ILE A 25 6.80 -1.34 5.51
C ILE A 25 7.90 -1.08 6.55
N LYS A 26 8.05 0.18 6.96
CA LYS A 26 9.08 0.60 7.92
C LYS A 26 8.67 0.38 9.37
N LYS A 27 7.37 0.40 9.65
CA LYS A 27 6.84 0.18 10.99
C LYS A 27 5.43 -0.39 10.93
N VAL A 28 5.19 -1.44 11.71
CA VAL A 28 3.83 -1.94 11.96
C VAL A 28 3.25 -1.23 13.20
N ILE A 29 2.25 -0.38 12.98
CA ILE A 29 1.55 0.32 14.08
C ILE A 29 0.38 -0.54 14.58
N LYS A 30 -0.33 -1.18 13.65
CA LYS A 30 -1.36 -2.19 13.95
C LYS A 30 -1.21 -3.33 12.95
N GLN A 31 -1.01 -4.53 13.48
CA GLN A 31 -0.90 -5.74 12.68
C GLN A 31 -2.27 -6.15 12.14
N GLY A 32 -2.33 -6.45 10.84
CA GLY A 32 -3.47 -7.06 10.18
C GLY A 32 -3.27 -8.57 9.99
N THR A 33 -3.78 -9.10 8.88
CA THR A 33 -3.67 -10.53 8.53
C THR A 33 -2.30 -10.94 7.96
N ASP A 34 -1.49 -9.97 7.56
CA ASP A 34 -0.11 -10.20 7.13
C ASP A 34 0.74 -10.48 8.38
N GLU A 35 1.14 -11.75 8.56
CA GLU A 35 1.72 -12.26 9.81
C GLU A 35 3.11 -11.72 10.13
N ASP A 36 3.79 -11.07 9.17
CA ASP A 36 5.09 -10.43 9.40
C ASP A 36 5.39 -9.41 8.27
N PRO A 37 4.79 -8.20 8.31
CA PRO A 37 4.93 -7.21 7.25
C PRO A 37 6.20 -6.36 7.37
N GLU A 38 6.78 -6.23 8.57
CA GLU A 38 7.81 -5.25 8.88
C GLU A 38 9.12 -5.50 8.09
N ASP A 39 9.73 -4.41 7.62
CA ASP A 39 10.89 -4.34 6.73
C ASP A 39 10.75 -5.11 5.40
N LYS A 40 9.56 -5.63 5.10
CA LYS A 40 9.27 -6.26 3.82
C LYS A 40 8.63 -5.30 2.85
N THR A 41 8.81 -5.60 1.57
CA THR A 41 8.17 -4.90 0.48
C THR A 41 6.79 -5.50 0.20
N ARG A 42 5.82 -4.63 -0.09
CA ARG A 42 4.45 -4.97 -0.46
C ARG A 42 4.02 -4.12 -1.64
N ASN A 43 3.21 -4.71 -2.50
CA ASN A 43 2.58 -4.02 -3.61
C ASN A 43 1.29 -3.37 -3.12
N PHE A 44 1.16 -2.08 -3.35
CA PHE A 44 -0.09 -1.34 -3.16
C PHE A 44 -0.62 -0.95 -4.54
N ILE A 45 -1.77 -1.49 -4.92
CA ILE A 45 -2.29 -1.40 -6.28
C ILE A 45 -3.50 -0.48 -6.28
N SER A 46 -3.50 0.55 -7.12
CA SER A 46 -4.65 1.46 -7.26
C SER A 46 -5.10 1.57 -8.71
N HIS A 47 -6.38 1.85 -8.93
CA HIS A 47 -6.90 2.14 -10.27
C HIS A 47 -6.30 3.46 -10.81
N ILE A 48 -6.01 3.55 -12.11
CA ILE A 48 -5.35 4.72 -12.74
C ILE A 48 -6.06 6.07 -12.47
N LYS A 49 -7.38 6.04 -12.28
CA LYS A 49 -8.19 7.22 -11.93
C LYS A 49 -7.78 7.86 -10.60
N CYS A 50 -7.20 7.08 -9.68
CA CYS A 50 -6.76 7.55 -8.38
C CYS A 50 -5.36 8.20 -8.43
N ARG A 51 -4.57 8.01 -9.51
CA ARG A 51 -3.18 8.48 -9.63
C ARG A 51 -2.98 9.95 -9.22
N LYS A 52 -3.88 10.84 -9.69
CA LYS A 52 -3.84 12.28 -9.38
C LYS A 52 -4.25 12.59 -7.94
N ALA A 53 -5.19 11.84 -7.38
CA ALA A 53 -5.66 12.02 -6.00
C ALA A 53 -4.62 11.53 -5.00
N LEU A 54 -3.94 10.42 -5.32
CA LEU A 54 -2.88 9.85 -4.48
C LEU A 54 -1.60 10.66 -4.53
N ASN A 55 -1.21 11.13 -5.72
CA ASN A 55 -0.03 11.98 -5.95
C ASN A 55 1.24 11.53 -5.19
N MET A 56 1.48 10.22 -5.17
CA MET A 56 2.59 9.65 -4.41
C MET A 56 3.95 9.94 -5.04
N GLN A 57 4.97 10.03 -4.20
CA GLN A 57 6.32 10.43 -4.55
C GLN A 57 7.31 9.38 -4.07
N LEU A 58 8.25 9.05 -4.95
CA LEU A 58 9.31 8.10 -4.66
C LEU A 58 10.15 8.59 -3.46
N ASN A 59 10.58 7.64 -2.62
CA ASN A 59 11.37 7.86 -1.41
C ASN A 59 10.69 8.71 -0.33
N ARG A 60 9.36 8.81 -0.36
CA ARG A 60 8.57 9.48 0.67
C ARG A 60 7.89 8.46 1.58
N ASP A 61 7.75 8.84 2.85
CA ASP A 61 7.05 8.06 3.85
C ASP A 61 5.55 8.33 3.80
N TYR A 62 4.77 7.28 4.02
CA TYR A 62 3.31 7.34 4.07
C TYR A 62 2.80 6.55 5.28
N LEU A 63 1.74 7.07 5.91
CA LEU A 63 0.93 6.33 6.85
C LEU A 63 -0.26 5.74 6.08
N ILE A 64 -0.38 4.42 6.09
CA ILE A 64 -1.42 3.69 5.36
C ILE A 64 -2.23 2.86 6.34
N TRP A 65 -3.54 2.96 6.24
CA TRP A 65 -4.44 2.06 6.96
C TRP A 65 -5.64 1.68 6.10
N GLY A 66 -6.12 0.45 6.28
CA GLY A 66 -7.22 -0.10 5.49
C GLY A 66 -7.89 -1.28 6.18
N VAL A 67 -8.68 -2.03 5.41
CA VAL A 67 -9.38 -3.23 5.87
C VAL A 67 -8.82 -4.48 5.17
N THR A 68 -9.00 -5.65 5.78
CA THR A 68 -8.42 -6.92 5.29
C THR A 68 -8.99 -7.33 3.93
N GLY A 69 -10.18 -6.84 3.56
CA GLY A 69 -10.79 -7.06 2.25
C GLY A 69 -9.93 -6.61 1.07
N ASP A 70 -8.99 -5.69 1.33
CA ASP A 70 -8.05 -5.16 0.33
C ASP A 70 -6.84 -6.09 0.11
N LEU A 71 -6.72 -7.21 0.82
CA LEU A 71 -5.58 -8.10 0.75
C LEU A 71 -5.77 -9.18 -0.34
N TRP A 72 -5.02 -9.08 -1.43
CA TRP A 72 -4.96 -10.10 -2.46
C TRP A 72 -3.71 -10.98 -2.30
N ARG A 73 -3.94 -12.30 -2.25
CA ARG A 73 -2.91 -13.32 -1.98
C ARG A 73 -2.60 -14.12 -3.24
N HIS A 74 -1.94 -13.50 -4.21
CA HIS A 74 -1.38 -14.15 -5.39
C HIS A 74 0.10 -13.75 -5.50
N ASP A 75 1.00 -14.72 -5.40
CA ASP A 75 2.46 -14.54 -5.38
C ASP A 75 3.02 -13.65 -4.24
N GLY A 76 2.28 -13.57 -3.13
CA GLY A 76 2.62 -12.76 -1.95
C GLY A 76 1.40 -12.03 -1.40
N TYR A 77 1.64 -11.02 -0.56
CA TYR A 77 0.59 -10.11 -0.07
C TYR A 77 0.62 -8.83 -0.91
N SER A 78 -0.49 -8.53 -1.59
CA SER A 78 -0.72 -7.26 -2.29
C SER A 78 -1.94 -6.57 -1.69
N TYR A 79 -1.90 -5.25 -1.56
CA TYR A 79 -2.96 -4.44 -1.00
C TYR A 79 -3.62 -3.63 -2.11
N ILE A 80 -4.95 -3.67 -2.20
CA ILE A 80 -5.72 -2.86 -3.14
C ILE A 80 -6.04 -1.53 -2.43
N ILE A 81 -5.68 -0.42 -3.06
CA ILE A 81 -6.07 0.91 -2.58
C ILE A 81 -7.49 1.20 -3.09
N GLY A 82 -8.46 1.04 -2.20
CA GLY A 82 -9.89 1.25 -2.45
C GLY A 82 -10.47 2.47 -1.74
N GLU A 83 -11.81 2.51 -1.65
CA GLU A 83 -12.53 3.54 -0.90
C GLU A 83 -12.32 3.47 0.62
N ASP A 84 -12.03 2.26 1.13
CA ASP A 84 -11.80 1.99 2.55
C ASP A 84 -10.32 2.10 2.96
N THR A 85 -9.43 2.43 2.01
CA THR A 85 -8.01 2.65 2.27
C THR A 85 -7.71 4.13 2.42
N TRP A 86 -7.03 4.50 3.51
CA TRP A 86 -6.62 5.88 3.77
C TRP A 86 -5.11 6.02 3.79
N MET A 87 -4.62 7.15 3.28
CA MET A 87 -3.20 7.44 3.19
C MET A 87 -2.89 8.91 3.46
N GLU A 88 -1.83 9.15 4.22
CA GLU A 88 -1.28 10.48 4.52
C GLU A 88 0.24 10.45 4.35
N GLY A 89 0.81 11.50 3.77
CA GLY A 89 2.24 11.60 3.47
C GLY A 89 2.84 12.95 3.78
#